data_AF-A0A936E9Z8-F1
#
_entry.id   AF-A0A936E9Z8-F1
#
_cell.length_a   1.000
_cell.length_b   1.000
_cell.length_c   1.000
_cell.angle_alpha   90.00
_cell.angle_beta   90.00
_cell.angle_gamma   90.00
#
_symmetry.space_group_name_H-M   'P 1'
#
loop_
_entity.id
_entity.type
_entity.pdbx_description
1 polymer ?
#
loop_
_entity_poly.entity_id
_entity_poly.type
_entity_poly.pdbx_seq_one_letter_code
_entity_poly.pdbx_strand_id
1 'polypeptide(L)'
;MSRLPHAKAKLTFLSRADGGRQILPPADFLQSLRYRPHIVIGDPTKRERREAVLGKAHLIYEGDGEYLGVAFSAVDREPKEGEEVIAEMAFMYFPAVTYREAVPGATFTLREGARIVGFGEILEVTEKEASRANQTAEPTAVKCPPSNHCSLPAVSHL
;
A
#
# COMPACT_ATOMS: atom_id res chain seq x y z
N MET A 1 -2.25 16.43 17.02
CA MET A 1 -1.68 15.88 15.77
C MET A 1 -2.23 14.47 15.63
N SER A 2 -3.04 14.18 14.60
CA SER A 2 -3.46 12.80 14.35
C SER A 2 -2.22 11.99 13.96
N ARG A 3 -2.03 10.82 14.57
CA ARG A 3 -0.98 9.89 14.15
C ARG A 3 -1.42 9.29 12.82
N LEU A 4 -0.51 9.28 11.84
CA LEU A 4 -0.74 8.54 10.60
C LEU A 4 -1.08 7.07 10.93
N PRO A 5 -1.95 6.42 10.15
CA PRO A 5 -2.11 4.97 10.23
C PRO A 5 -0.76 4.28 10.09
N HIS A 6 -0.56 3.23 10.88
CA HIS A 6 0.66 2.45 10.87
C HIS A 6 0.36 0.97 10.95
N ALA A 7 1.30 0.18 10.43
CA ALA A 7 1.32 -1.26 10.57
C ALA A 7 2.52 -1.70 11.39
N LYS A 8 2.32 -2.73 12.20
CA LYS A 8 3.39 -3.52 12.81
C LYS A 8 3.62 -4.75 11.94
N ALA A 9 4.87 -5.10 11.66
CA ALA A 9 5.20 -6.21 10.77
C ALA A 9 6.40 -7.01 11.29
N LYS A 10 6.44 -8.31 10.97
CA LYS A 10 7.71 -9.05 10.94
C LYS A 10 8.39 -8.77 9.60
N LEU A 11 9.68 -8.50 9.63
CA LEU A 11 10.47 -8.11 8.47
C LEU A 11 11.81 -8.84 8.47
N THR A 12 12.20 -9.34 7.31
CA THR A 12 13.53 -9.90 7.06
C THR A 12 14.18 -9.12 5.93
N PHE A 13 15.37 -8.58 6.16
CA PHE A 13 16.20 -8.03 5.10
C PHE A 13 16.94 -9.16 4.37
N LEU A 14 16.95 -9.10 3.04
CA LEU A 14 17.68 -10.07 2.23
C LEU A 14 19.19 -9.91 2.42
N SER A 15 19.89 -11.05 2.32
CA SER A 15 21.35 -11.04 2.27
C SER A 15 21.86 -10.35 1.01
N ARG A 16 23.12 -9.91 1.04
CA ARG A 16 23.77 -9.40 -0.17
C ARG A 16 23.78 -10.43 -1.31
N ALA A 17 23.96 -11.72 -0.98
CA ALA A 17 23.98 -12.81 -1.97
C ALA A 17 22.61 -13.00 -2.65
N ASP A 18 21.52 -12.71 -1.93
CA ASP A 18 20.16 -12.82 -2.43
C ASP A 18 19.64 -11.55 -3.13
N GLY A 19 20.51 -10.56 -3.36
CA GLY A 19 20.17 -9.30 -4.02
C GLY A 19 19.73 -8.17 -3.07
N GLY A 20 19.94 -8.33 -1.76
CA GLY A 20 19.68 -7.34 -0.73
C GLY A 20 20.62 -6.13 -0.77
N ARG A 21 20.59 -5.34 0.30
CA ARG A 21 21.46 -4.15 0.41
C ARG A 21 22.91 -4.57 0.68
N GLN A 22 23.87 -3.73 0.28
CA GLN A 22 25.27 -3.90 0.69
C GLN A 22 25.47 -3.54 2.16
N ILE A 23 24.68 -2.60 2.67
CA ILE A 23 24.69 -2.12 4.05
C ILE A 23 23.24 -1.97 4.48
N LEU A 24 22.84 -2.70 5.54
CA LEU A 24 21.50 -2.61 6.11
C LEU A 24 21.27 -1.23 6.75
N PRO A 25 20.02 -0.73 6.75
CA PRO A 25 19.70 0.48 7.50
C PRO A 25 19.87 0.20 9.00
N PRO A 26 20.66 1.01 9.73
CA PRO A 26 20.82 0.81 11.18
C PRO A 26 19.51 1.10 11.92
N ALA A 27 19.35 0.58 13.14
CA ALA A 27 18.10 0.71 13.89
C ALA A 27 17.67 2.17 14.13
N ASP A 28 18.62 3.08 14.40
CA ASP A 28 18.35 4.51 14.58
C ASP A 28 17.77 5.15 13.31
N PHE A 29 18.24 4.74 12.13
CA PHE A 29 17.71 5.20 10.86
C PHE A 29 16.30 4.65 10.60
N LEU A 30 16.03 3.38 10.97
CA LEU A 30 14.69 2.80 10.92
C LEU A 30 13.72 3.44 11.92
N GLN A 31 14.20 3.94 13.05
CA GLN A 31 13.35 4.61 14.06
C GLN A 31 13.06 6.09 13.72
N SER A 32 13.59 6.61 12.61
CA SER A 32 13.63 8.06 12.35
C SER A 32 12.61 8.56 11.31
N LEU A 33 11.76 7.70 10.74
CA LEU A 33 10.90 8.03 9.58
C LEU A 33 11.67 8.47 8.32
N ARG A 34 13.00 8.28 8.29
CA ARG A 34 13.85 8.63 7.15
C ARG A 34 14.02 7.50 6.16
N TYR A 35 13.92 6.25 6.61
CA TYR A 35 13.88 5.11 5.69
C TYR A 35 12.48 4.96 5.12
N ARG A 36 12.35 5.25 3.81
CA ARG A 36 11.07 5.37 3.09
C ARG A 36 10.96 4.47 1.86
N PRO A 37 10.96 3.14 2.05
CA PRO A 37 10.82 2.18 0.96
C PRO A 37 9.35 2.05 0.51
N HIS A 38 9.10 1.12 -0.41
CA HIS A 38 7.75 0.68 -0.74
C HIS A 38 7.58 -0.79 -0.36
N ILE A 39 6.35 -1.17 -0.01
CA ILE A 39 5.95 -2.57 0.11
C ILE A 39 5.04 -2.95 -1.06
N VAL A 40 5.10 -4.22 -1.46
CA VAL A 40 4.19 -4.82 -2.43
C VAL A 40 3.53 -6.00 -1.76
N ILE A 41 2.21 -5.92 -1.54
CA ILE A 41 1.44 -7.00 -0.90
C ILE A 41 1.32 -8.17 -1.88
N GLY A 42 1.49 -9.39 -1.38
CA GLY A 42 1.42 -10.61 -2.16
C GLY A 42 2.49 -11.63 -1.77
N ASP A 43 2.55 -12.70 -2.56
CA ASP A 43 3.46 -13.83 -2.31
C ASP A 43 4.93 -13.35 -2.23
N PRO A 44 5.60 -13.50 -1.07
CA PRO A 44 6.95 -12.98 -0.86
C PRO A 44 8.00 -13.76 -1.67
N THR A 45 7.65 -14.94 -2.19
CA THR A 45 8.51 -15.74 -3.07
C THR A 45 8.45 -15.26 -4.52
N LYS A 46 7.39 -14.53 -4.91
CA LYS A 46 7.23 -13.96 -6.25
C LYS A 46 7.98 -12.63 -6.36
N ARG A 47 9.23 -12.72 -6.80
CA ARG A 47 10.13 -11.57 -7.03
C ARG A 47 9.86 -10.90 -8.39
N GLU A 48 8.63 -10.47 -8.63
CA GLU A 48 8.29 -9.76 -9.87
C GLU A 48 9.07 -8.44 -9.97
N ARG A 49 9.70 -8.15 -11.11
CA ARG A 49 10.44 -6.91 -11.32
C ARG A 49 9.51 -5.70 -11.27
N ARG A 50 10.04 -4.53 -10.90
CA ARG A 50 9.26 -3.28 -10.82
C ARG A 50 8.51 -2.98 -12.12
N GLU A 51 9.11 -3.23 -13.28
CA GLU A 51 8.48 -2.95 -14.57
C GLU A 51 7.25 -3.84 -14.82
N ALA A 52 7.27 -5.08 -14.32
CA ALA A 52 6.13 -6.00 -14.41
C ALA A 52 5.00 -5.56 -13.47
N VAL A 53 5.34 -5.14 -12.24
CA VAL A 53 4.39 -4.58 -11.27
C VAL A 53 3.79 -3.27 -11.81
N LEU A 54 4.62 -2.36 -12.30
CA LEU A 54 4.16 -1.09 -12.87
C LEU A 54 3.39 -1.26 -14.20
N GLY A 55 3.69 -2.31 -14.97
CA GLY A 55 2.95 -2.63 -16.20
C GLY A 55 1.57 -3.24 -15.93
N LYS A 56 1.39 -3.93 -14.80
CA LYS A 56 0.10 -4.42 -14.31
C LYS A 56 -0.70 -3.33 -13.61
N ALA A 57 -0.01 -2.44 -12.89
CA ALA A 57 -0.57 -1.24 -12.31
C ALA A 57 -0.89 -0.19 -13.41
N HIS A 58 -1.93 -0.47 -14.21
CA HIS A 58 -2.51 0.52 -15.11
C HIS A 58 -2.89 1.77 -14.30
N LEU A 59 -2.16 2.86 -14.52
CA LEU A 59 -2.37 4.19 -13.95
C LEU A 59 -2.17 4.22 -12.42
N ILE A 60 -0.98 4.68 -12.01
CA ILE A 60 -0.73 5.22 -10.67
C ILE A 60 -1.54 6.52 -10.54
N TYR A 61 -2.85 6.40 -10.41
CA TYR A 61 -3.71 7.38 -9.76
C TYR A 61 -4.27 6.70 -8.52
N GLU A 62 -3.67 7.06 -7.39
CA GLU A 62 -4.26 7.23 -6.07
C GLU A 62 -5.36 6.24 -5.65
N GLY A 63 -4.99 5.27 -4.82
CA GLY A 63 -5.96 4.57 -3.98
C GLY A 63 -5.54 3.16 -3.61
N ASP A 64 -5.14 2.36 -4.59
CA ASP A 64 -5.23 0.89 -4.50
C ASP A 64 -4.00 0.13 -5.02
N GLY A 65 -2.86 0.82 -5.13
CA GLY A 65 -1.70 0.33 -5.89
C GLY A 65 -0.96 -0.85 -5.26
N GLU A 66 -0.42 -1.71 -6.12
CA GLU A 66 0.49 -2.81 -5.77
C GLU A 66 1.82 -2.33 -5.15
N TYR A 67 2.11 -1.03 -5.12
CA TYR A 67 3.40 -0.45 -4.69
C TYR A 67 3.20 0.66 -3.65
N LEU A 68 3.14 0.29 -2.38
CA LEU A 68 2.68 1.11 -1.26
C LEU A 68 3.86 1.77 -0.52
N GLY A 69 3.95 3.09 -0.54
CA GLY A 69 5.02 3.82 0.16
C GLY A 69 4.86 3.78 1.69
N VAL A 70 5.91 3.42 2.42
CA VAL A 70 5.91 3.35 3.88
C VAL A 70 7.12 4.08 4.46
N ALA A 71 7.00 4.58 5.69
CA ALA A 71 8.12 5.13 6.45
C ALA A 71 8.31 4.35 7.75
N PHE A 72 9.53 3.87 8.01
CA PHE A 72 9.80 3.13 9.25
C PHE A 72 9.83 4.07 10.45
N SER A 73 9.08 3.73 11.51
CA SER A 73 8.97 4.53 12.74
C SER A 73 9.57 3.84 13.96
N ALA A 74 9.67 2.52 13.94
CA ALA A 74 10.28 1.74 15.02
C ALA A 74 10.85 0.42 14.52
N VAL A 75 11.81 -0.12 15.25
CA VAL A 75 12.28 -1.51 15.13
C VAL A 75 12.67 -2.01 16.53
N ASP A 76 12.43 -3.28 16.81
CA ASP A 76 12.69 -3.89 18.12
C ASP A 76 14.19 -4.14 18.40
N ARG A 77 15.01 -4.30 17.36
CA ARG A 77 16.45 -4.53 17.46
C ARG A 77 17.21 -4.12 16.20
N GLU A 78 18.55 -4.16 16.28
CA GLU A 78 19.43 -3.95 15.12
C GLU A 78 19.18 -5.04 14.06
N PRO A 79 18.86 -4.67 12.80
CA PRO A 79 18.60 -5.64 11.76
C PRO A 79 19.87 -6.35 11.31
N LYS A 80 19.72 -7.64 11.01
CA LYS A 80 20.76 -8.49 10.44
C LYS A 80 20.23 -9.20 9.21
N GLU A 81 21.13 -9.51 8.27
CA GLU A 81 20.75 -10.20 7.03
C GLU A 81 20.12 -11.56 7.35
N GLY A 82 18.96 -11.84 6.77
CA GLY A 82 18.25 -13.11 6.95
C GLY A 82 17.58 -13.31 8.31
N GLU A 83 17.74 -12.39 9.26
CA GLU A 83 17.06 -12.46 10.56
C GLU A 83 15.77 -11.62 10.58
N GLU A 84 14.75 -12.14 11.26
CA GLU A 84 13.48 -11.44 11.46
C GLU A 84 13.60 -10.34 12.53
N VAL A 85 13.07 -9.17 12.24
CA VAL A 85 12.85 -8.07 13.20
C VAL A 85 11.39 -7.66 13.22
N ILE A 86 10.94 -7.07 14.32
CA ILE A 86 9.63 -6.45 14.41
C ILE A 86 9.78 -4.97 14.15
N ALA A 87 9.08 -4.45 13.14
CA ALA A 87 9.13 -3.06 12.75
C ALA A 87 7.75 -2.41 12.71
N GLU A 88 7.71 -1.10 12.93
CA GLU A 88 6.53 -0.28 12.70
C GLU A 88 6.73 0.60 11.46
N MET A 89 5.68 0.69 10.65
CA MET A 89 5.68 1.38 9.36
C MET A 89 4.47 2.31 9.28
N ALA A 90 4.72 3.60 9.09
CA ALA A 90 3.69 4.60 8.83
C ALA A 90 3.31 4.65 7.34
N PHE A 91 2.02 4.77 7.05
CA PHE A 91 1.47 4.87 5.71
C PHE A 91 1.60 6.30 5.18
N MET A 92 2.54 6.53 4.27
CA MET A 92 2.98 7.87 3.86
C MET A 92 1.93 8.66 3.09
N TYR A 93 1.13 7.99 2.27
CA TYR A 93 0.21 8.64 1.33
C TYR A 93 -1.25 8.54 1.76
N PHE A 94 -1.52 8.11 2.99
CA PHE A 94 -2.87 8.13 3.53
C PHE A 94 -3.35 9.59 3.73
N PRO A 95 -4.61 9.94 3.41
CA PRO A 95 -5.69 9.08 2.91
C PRO A 95 -5.78 8.96 1.37
N ALA A 96 -4.88 9.59 0.60
CA ALA A 96 -4.89 9.51 -0.87
C ALA A 96 -4.61 8.08 -1.40
N VAL A 97 -3.95 7.25 -0.61
CA VAL A 97 -3.81 5.80 -0.81
C VAL A 97 -4.43 5.07 0.37
N THR A 98 -5.25 4.06 0.11
CA THR A 98 -6.07 3.37 1.13
C THR A 98 -5.29 2.36 1.95
N TYR A 99 -4.24 1.75 1.38
CA TYR A 99 -3.50 0.63 1.97
C TYR A 99 -4.42 -0.54 2.39
N ARG A 100 -5.59 -0.68 1.77
CA ARG A 100 -6.64 -1.66 2.17
C ARG A 100 -6.17 -3.11 2.20
N GLU A 101 -5.12 -3.44 1.45
CA GLU A 101 -4.55 -4.79 1.36
C GLU A 101 -3.52 -5.07 2.46
N ALA A 102 -3.03 -4.04 3.15
CA ALA A 102 -2.13 -4.18 4.27
C ALA A 102 -2.94 -4.55 5.53
N VAL A 103 -3.44 -5.78 5.57
CA VAL A 103 -4.21 -6.36 6.69
C VAL A 103 -3.36 -7.36 7.48
N PRO A 104 -3.68 -7.68 8.75
CA PRO A 104 -2.98 -8.74 9.48
C PRO A 104 -2.91 -10.06 8.71
N GLY A 105 -1.73 -10.68 8.66
CA GLY A 105 -1.42 -11.87 7.88
C GLY A 105 -1.05 -11.61 6.42
N ALA A 106 -1.22 -10.38 5.90
CA ALA A 106 -0.79 -10.03 4.55
C ALA A 106 0.74 -10.10 4.47
N THR A 107 1.24 -10.84 3.48
CA THR A 107 2.67 -10.92 3.19
C THR A 107 3.06 -9.86 2.18
N PHE A 108 4.34 -9.47 2.18
CA PHE A 108 4.83 -8.44 1.28
C PHE A 108 6.31 -8.58 0.93
N THR A 109 6.70 -7.95 -0.17
CA THR A 109 8.11 -7.66 -0.49
C THR A 109 8.44 -6.20 -0.17
N LEU A 110 9.62 -5.94 0.39
CA LEU A 110 10.15 -4.60 0.67
C LEU A 110 11.06 -4.16 -0.47
N ARG A 111 10.85 -2.95 -1.01
CA ARG A 111 11.48 -2.50 -2.25
C ARG A 111 12.10 -1.11 -2.18
N GLU A 112 13.26 -0.98 -2.81
CA GLU A 112 13.97 0.26 -3.09
C GLU A 112 14.08 0.44 -4.61
N GLY A 113 13.16 1.22 -5.18
CA GLY A 113 13.01 1.29 -6.63
C GLY A 113 12.71 -0.11 -7.20
N ALA A 114 13.56 -0.58 -8.10
CA ALA A 114 13.40 -1.90 -8.72
C ALA A 114 13.92 -3.08 -7.88
N ARG A 115 14.69 -2.80 -6.82
CA ARG A 115 15.33 -3.83 -6.01
C ARG A 115 14.40 -4.30 -4.90
N ILE A 116 14.29 -5.62 -4.72
CA ILE A 116 13.70 -6.22 -3.52
C ILE A 116 14.82 -6.34 -2.48
N VAL A 117 14.63 -5.71 -1.33
CA VAL A 117 15.63 -5.65 -0.25
C VAL A 117 15.21 -6.42 1.00
N GLY A 118 13.98 -6.91 1.04
CA GLY A 118 13.44 -7.68 2.15
C GLY A 118 12.03 -8.19 1.84
N PHE A 119 11.45 -8.88 2.82
CA PHE A 119 10.08 -9.36 2.79
C PHE A 119 9.55 -9.46 4.21
N GLY A 120 8.23 -9.56 4.36
CA GLY A 120 7.63 -9.62 5.68
C GLY A 120 6.17 -10.00 5.67
N GLU A 121 5.56 -9.87 6.84
CA GLU A 121 4.13 -10.08 7.07
C GLU A 121 3.61 -9.02 8.03
N ILE A 122 2.45 -8.45 7.71
CA ILE A 122 1.74 -7.50 8.57
C ILE A 122 1.17 -8.26 9.77
N LEU A 123 1.49 -7.81 10.97
CA LEU A 123 1.00 -8.39 12.23
C LEU A 123 -0.22 -7.64 12.75
N GLU A 124 -0.21 -6.32 12.65
CA GLU A 124 -1.26 -5.43 13.16
C GLU A 124 -1.35 -4.17 12.31
N VAL A 125 -2.54 -3.59 12.22
CA VAL A 125 -2.78 -2.30 11.57
C VAL A 125 -3.56 -1.43 12.53
N THR A 126 -2.98 -0.30 12.93
CA THR A 126 -3.66 0.62 13.85
C THR A 126 -4.38 1.69 13.03
N GLU A 127 -5.60 1.36 12.64
CA GLU A 127 -6.52 2.26 11.97
C GLU A 127 -7.26 3.13 12.99
N LYS A 128 -6.67 4.25 13.46
CA LYS A 128 -7.49 5.18 14.25
C LYS A 128 -8.39 6.08 13.40
N GLU A 129 -8.24 6.11 12.06
CA GLU A 129 -9.07 6.95 11.18
C GLU A 129 -9.42 6.33 9.80
N ALA A 130 -9.01 5.11 9.44
CA ALA A 130 -9.38 4.48 8.16
C ALA A 130 -10.83 3.97 8.14
N SER A 131 -11.38 3.58 9.30
CA SER A 131 -12.76 3.13 9.43
C SER A 131 -13.82 4.23 9.29
N ARG A 132 -13.46 5.52 9.50
CA ARG A 132 -14.38 6.66 9.31
C ARG A 132 -14.49 7.12 7.86
N ALA A 133 -13.41 7.02 7.07
CA ALA A 133 -13.40 7.45 5.68
C ALA A 133 -14.19 6.52 4.75
N ASN A 134 -14.24 5.22 5.05
CA ASN A 134 -14.97 4.23 4.24
C ASN A 134 -16.50 4.20 4.46
N GLN A 135 -17.05 4.98 5.39
CA GLN A 135 -18.50 5.01 5.66
C GLN A 135 -19.20 6.25 5.06
N THR A 136 -18.50 7.19 4.43
CA THR A 136 -19.10 8.46 3.98
C THR A 136 -19.29 8.60 2.47
N ALA A 137 -18.95 7.59 1.68
CA ALA A 137 -19.31 7.56 0.25
C ALA A 137 -20.64 6.82 0.04
N GLU A 138 -21.74 7.38 0.58
CA GLU A 138 -23.05 7.11 -0.02
C GLU A 138 -23.02 7.69 -1.45
N PRO A 139 -23.40 6.91 -2.48
CA PRO A 139 -23.59 7.49 -3.80
C PRO A 139 -24.78 8.44 -3.72
N THR A 140 -24.51 9.74 -3.71
CA THR A 140 -25.53 10.76 -3.94
C THR A 140 -26.23 10.41 -5.25
N ALA A 141 -27.45 9.86 -5.14
CA ALA A 141 -28.29 9.58 -6.27
C ALA A 141 -28.45 10.87 -7.06
N VAL A 142 -27.91 10.88 -8.28
CA VAL A 142 -28.16 11.93 -9.25
C VAL A 142 -29.66 11.89 -9.53
N LYS A 143 -30.41 12.84 -8.96
CA LYS A 143 -31.80 13.09 -9.34
C LYS A 143 -31.78 13.55 -10.80
N CYS A 144 -32.08 12.64 -11.72
CA CYS A 144 -32.50 13.01 -13.05
C CYS A 144 -33.73 13.93 -12.92
N PRO A 145 -33.76 15.09 -13.58
CA PRO A 145 -34.98 15.89 -13.67
C PRO A 145 -36.04 15.12 -14.48
N PRO A 146 -37.33 15.25 -14.15
CA PRO A 146 -38.40 14.60 -14.91
C PRO A 146 -38.42 15.17 -16.33
N SER A 147 -38.13 14.32 -17.32
CA SER A 147 -38.36 14.62 -18.72
C SER A 147 -39.86 14.80 -18.94
N ASN A 148 -40.28 16.03 -19.21
CA ASN A 148 -41.65 16.32 -19.62
C ASN A 148 -41.94 15.65 -20.98
N HIS A 149 -43.12 15.03 -21.02
CA HIS A 149 -43.81 14.56 -22.21
C HIS A 149 -43.70 15.50 -23.40
N CYS A 150 -43.39 14.96 -24.57
CA CYS A 150 -43.96 15.46 -25.81
C CYS A 150 -44.32 14.28 -26.72
N SER A 151 -45.61 14.12 -26.95
CA SER A 151 -46.22 13.05 -27.76
C SER A 151 -46.26 13.44 -29.24
N LEU A 152 -45.73 12.56 -30.10
CA LEU A 152 -46.25 12.10 -31.42
C LEU A 152 -46.52 13.14 -32.55
N PRO A 153 -46.55 12.76 -33.86
CA PRO A 153 -47.07 11.47 -34.37
C PRO A 153 -46.29 10.74 -35.47
N ALA A 154 -46.76 9.50 -35.64
CA ALA A 154 -46.46 8.57 -36.72
C ALA A 154 -46.79 9.14 -38.10
N VAL A 155 -45.99 8.77 -39.11
CA VAL A 155 -46.42 8.78 -40.51
C VAL A 155 -46.03 7.45 -41.15
N SER A 156 -47.04 6.93 -41.84
CA SER A 156 -47.19 5.59 -42.41
C SER A 156 -46.35 5.37 -43.68
N HIS A 157 -46.17 4.09 -44.00
CA HIS A 157 -45.71 3.54 -45.26
C HIS A 157 -46.27 4.21 -46.52
N LEU A 158 -45.41 4.32 -47.54
CA LEU A 158 -45.63 3.82 -48.91
C LEU A 158 -44.29 3.38 -49.51
#